data_AF-A0A834GZ97-F1
#
_entry.id   AF-A0A834GZ97-F1
#
_cell.length_a   1.000
_cell.length_b   1.000
_cell.length_c   1.000
_cell.angle_alpha   90.00
_cell.angle_beta   90.00
_cell.angle_gamma   90.00
#
_symmetry.space_group_name_H-M   'P 1'
#
loop_
_entity.id
_entity.type
_entity.pdbx_description
1 polymer ?
#
loop_
_entity_poly.entity_id
_entity_poly.type
_entity_poly.pdbx_seq_one_letter_code
_entity_poly.pdbx_strand_id
1 'polypeptide(L)'
;MDDCGRLWVVGAVVRRRLEWREVEGYGWDEIRVDGSQTWVEKRVYAEGPARTTSGAAAIAMLIGPDAPIAFESKLRGNHMSHAYDFYKPNLASEYPVVDGKLSQTCYLMALASCYKGFCKKYEKLEGKQFSTEDADYFVFHSPYNKLVQKSFARLVFSDYLRNASSVDEAAKQ
;
A
#
# COMPACT_ATOMS: atom_id res chain seq x y z
N MET A 1 23.85 4.01 -14.84
CA MET A 1 23.23 3.42 -16.03
C MET A 1 23.24 1.92 -15.79
N ASP A 2 22.25 1.31 -15.14
CA ASP A 2 20.83 1.63 -15.10
C ASP A 2 20.21 1.49 -13.70
N ASP A 3 19.33 2.42 -13.36
CA ASP A 3 18.59 2.49 -12.09
C ASP A 3 17.62 1.31 -11.95
N CYS A 4 18.04 0.28 -11.21
CA CYS A 4 17.18 -0.82 -10.79
C CYS A 4 16.76 -0.60 -9.33
N GLY A 5 15.50 -0.21 -9.12
CA GLY A 5 14.91 -0.09 -7.78
C GLY A 5 13.66 0.77 -7.74
N ARG A 6 12.58 0.39 -8.43
CA ARG A 6 11.29 1.09 -8.31
C ARG A 6 10.56 0.63 -7.05
N LEU A 7 10.54 1.54 -6.09
CA LEU A 7 9.45 1.90 -5.17
C LEU A 7 8.27 0.92 -5.04
N TRP A 8 8.14 0.31 -3.85
CA TRP A 8 6.89 -0.29 -3.39
C TRP A 8 6.16 0.69 -2.46
N VAL A 9 5.03 1.26 -2.92
CA VAL A 9 4.03 1.85 -2.04
C VAL A 9 3.06 0.72 -1.67
N VAL A 10 3.06 0.22 -0.44
CA VAL A 10 1.99 -0.69 -0.01
C VAL A 10 1.54 -0.44 1.43
N GLY A 11 0.28 -0.02 1.55
CA GLY A 11 -0.51 0.04 2.76
C GLY A 11 -1.49 1.20 2.70
N ALA A 12 -2.63 1.03 2.02
CA ALA A 12 -3.72 2.00 2.13
C ALA A 12 -4.53 1.67 3.40
N VAL A 13 -4.40 2.52 4.41
CA VAL A 13 -5.36 2.55 5.52
C VAL A 13 -6.62 3.22 4.97
N VAL A 14 -7.70 2.44 4.80
CA VAL A 14 -8.94 2.93 4.21
C VAL A 14 -9.90 3.25 5.34
N ARG A 15 -9.71 4.41 5.96
CA ARG A 15 -10.84 5.06 6.65
C ARG A 15 -11.72 5.61 5.54
N ARG A 16 -12.69 4.80 5.10
CA ARG A 16 -13.57 5.06 3.96
C ARG A 16 -12.87 5.86 2.86
N ARG A 17 -11.72 5.40 2.27
CA ARG A 17 -11.05 5.95 1.05
C ARG A 17 -9.62 5.47 0.77
N LEU A 18 -9.33 5.14 -0.49
CA LEU A 18 -8.07 4.60 -1.03
C LEU A 18 -7.16 5.74 -1.56
N GLU A 19 -5.84 5.52 -1.58
CA GLU A 19 -4.76 6.52 -1.84
C GLU A 19 -4.19 6.46 -3.28
N TRP A 20 -4.02 7.60 -3.98
CA TRP A 20 -3.03 7.94 -5.04
C TRP A 20 -2.98 9.49 -5.23
N ARG A 21 -1.86 10.06 -5.70
CA ARG A 21 -1.47 11.49 -5.57
C ARG A 21 -2.15 12.48 -6.56
N GLU A 22 -2.56 13.63 -6.00
CA GLU A 22 -3.11 14.87 -6.61
C GLU A 22 -2.30 15.53 -7.74
N VAL A 23 -3.05 16.16 -8.65
CA VAL A 23 -2.66 17.25 -9.56
C VAL A 23 -3.21 18.55 -8.96
N GLU A 24 -2.37 19.35 -8.30
CA GLU A 24 -2.72 20.73 -7.92
C GLU A 24 -1.80 21.70 -8.67
N GLY A 25 -2.36 22.42 -9.62
CA GLY A 25 -1.77 23.58 -10.27
C GLY A 25 -2.81 24.69 -10.31
N TYR A 26 -2.48 25.83 -9.71
CA TYR A 26 -3.29 27.06 -9.74
C TYR A 26 -3.43 27.55 -11.19
N GLY A 27 -4.68 27.66 -11.65
CA GLY A 27 -4.99 28.39 -12.89
C GLY A 27 -5.86 27.63 -13.88
N TRP A 28 -7.04 27.17 -13.47
CA TRP A 28 -8.08 26.73 -14.42
C TRP A 28 -9.46 27.06 -13.85
N ASP A 29 -9.84 28.34 -13.95
CA ASP A 29 -11.25 28.69 -13.99
C ASP A 29 -11.83 28.09 -15.30
N GLU A 30 -12.90 27.29 -15.16
CA GLU A 30 -13.74 26.73 -16.23
C GLU A 30 -13.15 25.69 -17.20
N ILE A 31 -12.53 24.58 -16.74
CA ILE A 31 -12.51 23.32 -17.52
C ILE A 31 -12.66 22.12 -16.58
N ARG A 32 -13.71 21.29 -16.76
CA ARG A 32 -13.85 19.97 -16.12
C ARG A 32 -12.64 19.12 -16.49
N VAL A 33 -11.79 18.81 -15.51
CA VAL A 33 -10.67 17.88 -15.70
C VAL A 33 -11.13 16.47 -15.32
N ASP A 34 -11.69 15.74 -16.29
CA ASP A 34 -11.93 14.30 -16.16
C ASP A 34 -10.63 13.56 -16.49
N GLY A 35 -9.85 13.24 -15.47
CA GLY A 35 -8.66 12.41 -15.62
C GLY A 35 -9.04 10.93 -15.55
N SER A 36 -8.87 10.17 -16.64
CA SER A 36 -8.99 8.71 -16.60
C SER A 36 -7.65 8.08 -16.22
N GLN A 37 -7.63 7.22 -15.20
CA GLN A 37 -6.45 6.43 -14.83
C GLN A 37 -6.71 4.94 -15.08
N THR A 38 -5.77 4.28 -15.73
CA THR A 38 -5.85 2.84 -16.03
C THR A 38 -4.63 2.12 -15.48
N TRP A 39 -4.88 1.08 -14.69
CA TRP A 39 -3.88 0.16 -14.19
C TRP A 39 -4.02 -1.15 -14.94
N VAL A 40 -2.95 -1.62 -15.57
CA VAL A 40 -2.91 -2.90 -16.27
C VAL A 40 -1.74 -3.70 -15.73
N GLU A 41 -2.01 -4.92 -15.30
CA GLU A 41 -0.99 -5.80 -14.76
C GLU A 41 -1.14 -7.21 -15.33
N LYS A 42 0.00 -7.76 -15.78
CA LYS A 42 0.16 -9.16 -16.17
C LYS A 42 1.37 -9.70 -15.44
N ARG A 43 1.17 -10.68 -14.55
CA ARG A 43 2.23 -11.42 -13.86
C ARG A 43 2.24 -12.85 -14.34
N VAL A 44 3.35 -13.25 -14.94
CA VAL A 44 3.61 -14.63 -15.34
C VAL A 44 4.93 -15.04 -14.73
N TYR A 45 4.93 -16.19 -14.07
CA TYR A 45 6.12 -16.81 -13.49
C TYR A 45 6.50 -18.07 -14.26
N ALA A 46 7.80 -18.36 -14.28
CA ALA A 46 8.32 -19.62 -14.81
C ALA A 46 7.78 -20.81 -14.00
N GLU A 47 8.07 -22.03 -14.44
CA GLU A 47 7.75 -23.23 -13.65
C GLU A 47 8.41 -23.18 -12.27
N GLY A 48 7.68 -23.63 -11.26
CA GLY A 48 8.09 -23.54 -9.86
C GLY A 48 6.98 -23.05 -8.94
N PRO A 49 7.28 -22.88 -7.64
CA PRO A 49 6.27 -22.59 -6.61
C PRO A 49 5.60 -21.22 -6.78
N ALA A 50 6.24 -20.27 -7.47
CA ALA A 50 5.68 -18.95 -7.75
C ALA A 50 4.64 -18.96 -8.88
N ARG A 51 4.53 -20.05 -9.66
CA ARG A 51 3.61 -20.11 -10.80
C ARG A 51 2.15 -19.95 -10.41
N THR A 52 1.76 -20.50 -9.26
CA THR A 52 0.40 -20.43 -8.72
C THR A 52 -0.03 -19.03 -8.31
N THR A 53 0.89 -18.07 -8.22
CA THR A 53 0.60 -16.65 -7.96
C THR A 53 0.59 -15.79 -9.22
N SER A 54 0.57 -16.39 -10.41
CA SER A 54 0.39 -15.68 -11.68
C SER A 54 -1.04 -15.12 -11.81
N GLY A 55 -1.22 -14.07 -12.59
CA GLY A 55 -2.52 -13.46 -12.81
C GLY A 55 -2.45 -12.26 -13.76
N ALA A 56 -3.60 -11.82 -14.26
CA ALA A 56 -3.71 -10.61 -15.06
C ALA A 56 -5.00 -9.86 -14.70
N ALA A 57 -4.93 -8.53 -14.68
CA ALA A 57 -6.06 -7.67 -14.39
C ALA A 57 -5.88 -6.29 -15.05
N ALA A 58 -6.99 -5.62 -15.30
CA ALA A 58 -7.03 -4.22 -15.67
C ALA A 58 -8.11 -3.50 -14.86
N ILE A 59 -7.80 -2.33 -14.33
CA ILE A 59 -8.71 -1.48 -13.56
C ILE A 59 -8.68 -0.08 -14.16
N ALA A 60 -9.86 0.46 -14.48
CA ALA A 60 -10.02 1.86 -14.87
C ALA A 60 -10.74 2.61 -13.76
N MET A 61 -10.21 3.78 -13.39
CA MET A 61 -10.81 4.70 -12.42
C MET A 61 -10.94 6.07 -13.04
N LEU A 62 -12.12 6.68 -12.91
CA LEU A 62 -12.36 8.07 -13.27
C LEU A 62 -12.07 8.95 -12.06
N ILE A 63 -11.31 10.03 -12.27
CA ILE A 63 -10.91 10.97 -11.23
C ILE A 63 -11.46 12.35 -11.59
N GLY A 64 -12.16 12.96 -10.63
CA GLY A 64 -12.71 14.30 -10.74
C GLY A 64 -13.02 14.90 -9.37
N PRO A 65 -13.39 16.20 -9.32
CA PRO A 65 -13.88 16.83 -8.11
C PRO A 65 -15.17 16.17 -7.60
N ASP A 66 -15.47 16.34 -6.31
CA ASP A 66 -16.67 15.78 -5.64
C ASP A 66 -16.80 14.25 -5.76
N ALA A 67 -15.67 13.54 -5.87
CA ALA A 67 -15.66 12.08 -5.95
C ALA A 67 -16.22 11.44 -4.67
N PRO A 68 -17.01 10.34 -4.79
CA PRO A 68 -17.52 9.59 -3.63
C PRO A 68 -16.38 8.97 -2.80
N ILE A 69 -15.22 8.78 -3.44
CA ILE A 69 -13.95 8.39 -2.84
C ILE A 69 -12.93 9.45 -3.25
N ALA A 70 -12.74 10.51 -2.46
CA ALA A 70 -11.71 11.53 -2.78
C ALA A 70 -10.37 11.18 -2.07
N PHE A 71 -9.49 12.10 -1.65
CA PHE A 71 -8.28 11.73 -0.88
C PHE A 71 -8.16 12.45 0.47
N GLU A 72 -7.39 11.89 1.41
CA GLU A 72 -6.92 12.57 2.62
C GLU A 72 -5.42 12.92 2.44
N SER A 73 -5.14 13.98 1.69
CA SER A 73 -3.81 14.28 1.10
C SER A 73 -2.64 14.33 2.11
N LYS A 74 -2.93 14.66 3.37
CA LYS A 74 -1.93 14.78 4.44
C LYS A 74 -1.67 13.46 5.19
N LEU A 75 -2.55 12.47 5.07
CA LEU A 75 -2.51 11.21 5.82
C LEU A 75 -1.96 10.05 4.97
N ARG A 76 -0.63 10.00 4.86
CA ARG A 76 0.09 8.94 4.13
C ARG A 76 1.48 8.64 4.69
N GLY A 77 1.93 7.40 4.60
CA GLY A 77 3.26 6.96 5.00
C GLY A 77 3.96 6.20 3.88
N ASN A 78 5.20 6.56 3.56
CA ASN A 78 5.98 5.92 2.50
C ASN A 78 7.25 5.30 3.08
N HIS A 79 7.67 4.18 2.51
CA HIS A 79 8.95 3.54 2.79
C HIS A 79 9.60 3.13 1.48
N MET A 80 10.89 3.45 1.33
CA MET A 80 11.69 3.05 0.18
C MET A 80 12.99 2.47 0.72
N SER A 81 13.39 1.33 0.18
CA SER A 81 14.65 0.68 0.53
C SER A 81 15.20 -0.02 -0.70
N HIS A 82 16.52 -0.10 -0.79
CA HIS A 82 17.19 -0.87 -1.81
C HIS A 82 17.19 -2.35 -1.40
N ALA A 83 16.50 -3.18 -2.18
CA ALA A 83 16.37 -4.62 -1.94
C ALA A 83 16.32 -5.38 -3.28
N TYR A 84 16.85 -6.61 -3.27
CA TYR A 84 16.83 -7.53 -4.39
C TYR A 84 15.89 -8.71 -4.10
N ASP A 85 14.67 -8.39 -3.67
CA ASP A 85 13.66 -9.37 -3.30
C ASP A 85 12.86 -9.88 -4.51
N PHE A 86 12.50 -8.96 -5.41
CA PHE A 86 11.76 -9.23 -6.64
C PHE A 86 12.19 -8.28 -7.76
N TYR A 87 12.81 -8.80 -8.81
CA TYR A 87 13.30 -7.95 -9.91
C TYR A 87 13.40 -8.72 -11.24
N LYS A 88 13.53 -8.00 -12.36
CA LYS A 88 13.65 -8.55 -13.72
C LYS A 88 14.98 -8.12 -14.35
N PRO A 89 16.10 -8.83 -14.06
CA PRO A 89 17.40 -8.45 -14.58
C PRO A 89 17.60 -8.86 -16.05
N ASN A 90 16.89 -9.90 -16.50
CA ASN A 90 17.00 -10.39 -17.87
C ASN A 90 15.94 -9.71 -18.76
N LEU A 91 16.38 -8.77 -19.60
CA LEU A 91 15.51 -8.01 -20.50
C LEU A 91 14.83 -8.86 -21.59
N ALA A 92 15.40 -10.03 -21.91
CA ALA A 92 14.85 -10.94 -22.91
C ALA A 92 13.77 -11.88 -22.34
N SER A 93 13.52 -11.87 -21.04
CA SER A 93 12.60 -12.78 -20.35
C SER A 93 11.48 -12.01 -19.64
N GLU A 94 10.24 -12.50 -19.75
CA GLU A 94 9.12 -11.96 -18.97
C GLU A 94 9.20 -12.34 -17.48
N TYR A 95 9.99 -13.37 -17.14
CA TYR A 95 10.04 -13.97 -15.81
C TYR A 95 10.97 -13.23 -14.84
N PRO A 96 10.51 -12.95 -13.60
CA PRO A 96 11.33 -12.32 -12.57
C PRO A 96 12.25 -13.30 -11.87
N VAL A 97 13.32 -12.76 -11.29
CA VAL A 97 14.10 -13.41 -10.23
C VAL A 97 13.44 -13.06 -8.89
N VAL A 98 13.14 -14.08 -8.08
CA VAL A 98 12.36 -13.92 -6.84
C VAL A 98 13.02 -14.66 -5.69
N ASP A 99 13.32 -13.93 -4.62
CA ASP A 99 13.54 -14.50 -3.29
C ASP A 99 12.26 -14.32 -2.47
N GLY A 100 11.44 -15.37 -2.39
CA GLY A 100 10.14 -15.30 -1.73
C GLY A 100 10.21 -15.10 -0.21
N LYS A 101 11.31 -15.46 0.45
CA LYS A 101 11.50 -15.25 1.89
C LYS A 101 11.89 -13.81 2.16
N LEU A 102 12.82 -13.28 1.36
CA LEU A 102 13.22 -11.88 1.42
C LEU A 102 12.04 -10.97 1.07
N SER A 103 11.27 -11.29 0.02
CA SER A 103 10.10 -10.53 -0.42
C SER A 103 9.06 -10.35 0.69
N GLN A 104 8.73 -11.42 1.41
CA GLN A 104 7.80 -11.32 2.56
C GLN A 104 8.36 -10.46 3.69
N THR A 105 9.67 -10.53 3.94
CA THR A 105 10.34 -9.76 4.99
C THR A 105 10.35 -8.28 4.63
N CYS A 106 10.81 -7.94 3.42
CA CYS A 106 10.81 -6.59 2.87
C CYS A 106 9.42 -5.96 2.88
N TYR A 107 8.40 -6.72 2.44
CA TYR A 107 7.02 -6.26 2.45
C TYR A 107 6.52 -5.89 3.86
N LEU A 108 6.69 -6.78 4.85
CA LEU A 108 6.21 -6.52 6.21
C LEU A 108 7.01 -5.42 6.93
N MET A 109 8.30 -5.27 6.60
CA MET A 109 9.13 -4.15 7.07
C MET A 109 8.66 -2.82 6.49
N ALA A 110 8.38 -2.78 5.19
CA ALA A 110 7.85 -1.60 4.51
C ALA A 110 6.48 -1.22 5.09
N LEU A 111 5.58 -2.20 5.23
CA LEU A 111 4.24 -1.99 5.80
C LEU A 111 4.32 -1.37 7.21
N ALA A 112 5.13 -1.94 8.09
CA ALA A 112 5.30 -1.40 9.45
C ALA A 112 5.87 0.03 9.45
N SER A 113 6.80 0.32 8.54
CA SER A 113 7.39 1.65 8.39
C SER A 113 6.40 2.68 7.85
N CYS A 114 5.62 2.31 6.83
CA CYS A 114 4.54 3.12 6.27
C CYS A 114 3.49 3.41 7.35
N TYR A 115 3.05 2.39 8.08
CA TYR A 115 2.07 2.53 9.14
C TYR A 115 2.55 3.47 10.26
N LYS A 116 3.81 3.33 10.70
CA LYS A 116 4.42 4.25 11.67
C LYS A 116 4.44 5.69 11.14
N GLY A 117 4.78 5.89 9.87
CA GLY A 117 4.78 7.21 9.23
C GLY A 117 3.39 7.82 9.13
N PHE A 118 2.39 7.01 8.81
CA PHE A 118 0.98 7.39 8.78
C PHE A 118 0.50 7.83 10.17
N CYS A 119 0.71 6.99 11.19
CA CYS A 119 0.28 7.24 12.56
C CYS A 119 0.84 8.57 13.11
N LYS A 120 2.13 8.86 12.86
CA LYS A 120 2.74 10.13 13.25
C LYS A 120 2.07 11.36 12.63
N LYS A 121 1.64 11.26 11.36
CA LYS A 121 0.94 12.36 10.69
C LYS A 121 -0.49 12.49 11.19
N TYR A 122 -1.15 11.36 11.45
CA TYR A 122 -2.48 11.32 12.04
C TYR A 122 -2.50 11.99 13.42
N GLU A 123 -1.59 11.60 14.30
CA GLU A 123 -1.42 12.21 15.63
C GLU A 123 -1.22 13.73 15.56
N LYS A 124 -0.47 14.20 14.55
CA LYS A 124 -0.25 15.64 14.35
C LYS A 124 -1.50 16.40 13.87
N LEU A 125 -2.36 15.76 13.09
CA LEU A 125 -3.52 16.40 12.46
C LEU A 125 -4.77 16.32 13.33
N GLU A 126 -5.01 15.16 13.93
CA GLU A 126 -6.22 14.86 14.70
C GLU A 126 -5.99 14.99 16.22
N GLY A 127 -4.73 15.14 16.66
CA GLY A 127 -4.39 15.25 18.09
C GLY A 127 -4.62 13.98 18.92
N LYS A 128 -4.90 12.85 18.27
CA LYS A 128 -5.12 11.54 18.91
C LYS A 128 -4.27 10.45 18.28
N GLN A 129 -3.95 9.42 19.05
CA GLN A 129 -3.23 8.25 18.56
C GLN A 129 -4.09 7.46 17.56
N PHE A 130 -3.52 7.13 16.40
CA PHE A 130 -4.18 6.24 15.44
C PHE A 130 -4.07 4.78 15.89
N SER A 131 -5.17 4.05 15.80
CA SER A 131 -5.30 2.61 16.00
C SER A 131 -6.05 1.96 14.83
N THR A 132 -5.97 0.63 14.73
CA THR A 132 -6.71 -0.14 13.74
C THR A 132 -8.23 0.01 13.83
N GLU A 133 -8.77 0.40 14.99
CA GLU A 133 -10.20 0.67 15.18
C GLU A 133 -10.66 2.02 14.59
N ASP A 134 -9.72 2.94 14.32
CA ASP A 134 -10.04 4.24 13.75
C ASP A 134 -10.38 4.19 12.25
N ALA A 135 -10.19 3.04 11.60
CA ALA A 135 -10.50 2.83 10.19
C ALA A 135 -11.47 1.66 9.97
N ASP A 136 -12.48 1.88 9.14
CA ASP A 136 -13.49 0.85 8.82
C ASP A 136 -12.92 -0.29 7.97
N TYR A 137 -11.96 0.01 7.09
CA TYR A 137 -11.40 -0.94 6.15
C TYR A 137 -9.89 -0.78 6.00
N PHE A 138 -9.22 -1.88 5.69
CA PHE A 138 -7.81 -1.89 5.32
C PHE A 138 -7.65 -2.62 4.00
N VAL A 139 -7.00 -1.98 3.05
CA VAL A 139 -6.79 -2.54 1.71
C VAL A 139 -5.30 -2.67 1.46
N PHE A 140 -4.89 -3.86 1.05
CA PHE A 140 -3.51 -4.23 0.86
C PHE A 140 -3.27 -4.67 -0.58
N HIS A 141 -2.02 -4.57 -1.02
CA HIS A 141 -1.61 -5.32 -2.20
C HIS A 141 -1.75 -6.82 -1.89
N SER A 142 -2.43 -7.55 -2.78
CA SER A 142 -2.90 -8.91 -2.53
C SER A 142 -2.31 -9.93 -3.53
N PRO A 143 -0.98 -10.13 -3.56
CA PRO A 143 -0.38 -11.15 -4.44
C PRO A 143 -0.90 -12.56 -4.10
N TYR A 144 -1.29 -12.79 -2.84
CA TYR A 144 -2.04 -13.96 -2.38
C TYR A 144 -2.69 -13.67 -1.02
N ASN A 145 -3.84 -14.29 -0.74
CA ASN A 145 -4.67 -13.99 0.45
C ASN A 145 -3.95 -14.20 1.79
N LYS A 146 -3.03 -15.16 1.88
CA LYS A 146 -2.29 -15.39 3.14
C LYS A 146 -1.40 -14.20 3.52
N LEU A 147 -0.87 -13.45 2.55
CA LEU A 147 -0.11 -12.24 2.84
C LEU A 147 -1.01 -11.13 3.39
N VAL A 148 -2.22 -10.99 2.87
CA VAL A 148 -3.21 -10.00 3.35
C VAL A 148 -3.53 -10.25 4.82
N GLN A 149 -3.80 -11.49 5.22
CA GLN A 149 -4.02 -11.86 6.62
C GLN A 149 -2.83 -11.49 7.52
N LYS A 150 -1.61 -11.82 7.09
CA LYS A 150 -0.37 -11.47 7.82
C LYS A 150 -0.15 -9.96 7.91
N SER A 151 -0.54 -9.23 6.87
CA SER A 151 -0.40 -7.76 6.79
C SER A 151 -1.27 -7.09 7.83
N PHE A 152 -2.55 -7.46 7.91
CA PHE A 152 -3.44 -6.91 8.92
C PHE A 152 -3.01 -7.28 10.34
N ALA A 153 -2.64 -8.54 10.59
CA ALA A 153 -2.07 -8.96 11.87
C ALA A 153 -0.82 -8.15 12.26
N ARG A 154 -0.01 -7.73 11.28
CA ARG A 154 1.17 -6.89 11.52
C ARG A 154 0.80 -5.46 11.93
N LEU A 155 -0.31 -4.91 11.45
CA LEU A 155 -0.83 -3.61 11.91
C LEU A 155 -1.29 -3.69 13.37
N VAL A 156 -2.09 -4.71 13.71
CA VAL A 156 -2.53 -4.95 15.09
C VAL A 156 -1.33 -5.15 16.03
N PHE A 157 -0.32 -5.90 15.60
CA PHE A 157 0.93 -6.03 16.36
C PHE A 157 1.67 -4.69 16.51
N SER A 158 1.62 -3.83 15.50
CA SER A 158 2.21 -2.48 15.59
C SER A 158 1.45 -1.57 16.56
N ASP A 159 0.13 -1.72 16.66
CA ASP A 159 -0.69 -1.05 17.66
C ASP A 159 -0.36 -1.52 19.08
N TYR A 160 -0.21 -2.82 19.28
CA TYR A 160 0.25 -3.39 20.55
C TYR A 160 1.62 -2.81 20.96
N LEU A 161 2.60 -2.78 20.05
CA LEU A 161 3.92 -2.19 20.34
C LEU A 161 3.87 -0.68 20.63
N ARG A 162 2.83 0.01 20.17
CA ARG A 162 2.60 1.43 20.42
C ARG A 162 1.71 1.70 21.64
N ASN A 163 1.27 0.65 22.34
CA ASN A 163 0.26 0.71 23.40
C ASN A 163 -0.96 1.54 22.98
N ALA A 164 -1.47 1.31 21.77
CA ALA A 164 -2.68 1.99 21.30
C ALA A 164 -3.88 1.60 22.18
N SER A 165 -4.76 2.56 22.46
CA SER A 165 -5.87 2.42 23.41
C SER A 165 -6.81 1.24 23.15
N SER A 166 -6.90 0.78 21.90
CA SER A 166 -7.70 -0.39 21.50
C SER A 166 -7.22 -1.72 22.11
N VAL A 167 -5.94 -1.83 22.47
CA VAL A 167 -5.35 -3.12 22.89
C VAL A 167 -5.55 -3.39 24.39
N ASP A 168 -5.66 -2.35 25.21
CA ASP A 168 -5.91 -2.48 26.65
C ASP A 168 -7.34 -2.93 26.97
N GLU A 169 -8.32 -2.61 26.12
CA GLU A 169 -9.72 -3.00 26.32
C GLU A 169 -9.97 -4.47 25.92
N ALA A 170 -9.28 -4.98 24.90
CA ALA A 170 -9.35 -6.38 24.51
C ALA A 170 -8.60 -7.32 25.47
N ALA A 171 -7.57 -6.83 26.17
CA ALA A 171 -6.80 -7.60 27.16
C ALA A 171 -7.47 -7.69 28.55
N LYS A 172 -8.51 -6.89 28.79
CA LYS A 172 -9.31 -6.91 30.03
C LYS A 172 -10.54 -7.83 29.96
N GLN A 173 -10.82 -8.43 28.81
CA GLN A 173 -11.89 -9.41 28.60
C GLN A 173 -11.32 -10.84 28.62
#